data_AF-A0A351CZX2-F1
#
_entry.id   AF-A0A351CZX2-F1
#
_cell.length_a   1.000
_cell.length_b   1.000
_cell.length_c   1.000
_cell.angle_alpha   90.00
_cell.angle_beta   90.00
_cell.angle_gamma   90.00
#
_symmetry.space_group_name_H-M   'P 1'
#
loop_
_entity.id
_entity.type
_entity.pdbx_description
1 polymer ?
#
loop_
_entity_poly.entity_id
_entity_poly.type
_entity_poly.pdbx_seq_one_letter_code
_entity_poly.pdbx_strand_id
1 'polypeptide(L)'
;MIGTGDVGSALGKNWSTRGHTIVYGSRNPTSESTQALVAATTGNASATTPAEAVVGADVVVVAVPWAVGEEVVAGLGDLSGKIVIDPTNPRDINEAGLSVPPSLESSTEKFKKIAPNAMFAKTLNHIPAEYMEHSETLGLNYHVSVAGDEAAITWVTAILNDMGFVPAVVGGIRETRLQEAFYSATNNMRVLGDPHTVQFGTPPVR
;
A
#
# COMPACT_ATOMS: atom_id res chain seq x y z
N MET A 1 2.74 3.09 -9.53
CA MET A 1 2.82 1.88 -8.67
C MET A 1 4.27 1.44 -8.56
N ILE A 2 4.93 1.62 -7.41
CA ILE A 2 6.32 1.18 -7.22
C ILE A 2 6.32 -0.24 -6.67
N GLY A 3 6.74 -1.20 -7.50
CA GLY A 3 6.60 -2.64 -7.24
C GLY A 3 5.50 -3.28 -8.09
N THR A 4 5.80 -4.48 -8.61
CA THR A 4 4.92 -5.29 -9.46
C THR A 4 4.50 -6.61 -8.79
N GLY A 5 4.57 -6.67 -7.47
CA GLY A 5 4.03 -7.78 -6.68
C GLY A 5 2.52 -7.65 -6.46
N ASP A 6 1.96 -8.46 -5.56
CA ASP A 6 0.50 -8.57 -5.36
C ASP A 6 -0.19 -7.23 -5.12
N VAL A 7 0.30 -6.43 -4.16
CA VAL A 7 -0.31 -5.13 -3.81
C VAL A 7 -0.25 -4.13 -4.96
N GLY A 8 0.93 -3.96 -5.59
CA GLY A 8 1.11 -3.01 -6.68
C GLY A 8 0.29 -3.39 -7.92
N SER A 9 0.21 -4.69 -8.22
CA SER A 9 -0.58 -5.24 -9.32
C SER A 9 -2.08 -5.02 -9.08
N ALA A 10 -2.58 -5.40 -7.91
CA ALA A 10 -3.98 -5.30 -7.53
C ALA A 10 -4.49 -3.84 -7.59
N LEU A 11 -3.76 -2.92 -6.94
CA LEU A 11 -4.11 -1.51 -6.95
C LEU A 11 -3.98 -0.90 -8.34
N GLY A 12 -2.95 -1.26 -9.11
CA GLY A 12 -2.78 -0.75 -10.46
C GLY A 12 -3.96 -1.14 -11.36
N LYS A 13 -4.37 -2.41 -11.35
CA LYS A 13 -5.55 -2.86 -12.10
C LYS A 13 -6.82 -2.17 -11.62
N ASN A 14 -7.06 -2.12 -10.31
CA ASN A 14 -8.27 -1.52 -9.74
C ASN A 14 -8.37 -0.01 -10.02
N TRP A 15 -7.28 0.74 -9.94
CA TRP A 15 -7.29 2.17 -10.22
C TRP A 15 -7.38 2.46 -11.72
N SER A 16 -6.90 1.54 -12.56
CA SER A 16 -7.03 1.67 -14.02
C SER A 16 -8.48 1.65 -14.49
N THR A 17 -9.33 0.82 -13.86
CA THR A 17 -10.78 0.78 -14.19
C THR A 17 -11.53 2.04 -13.73
N ARG A 18 -10.89 2.84 -12.88
CA ARG A 18 -11.40 4.14 -12.36
C ARG A 18 -10.84 5.33 -13.14
N GLY A 19 -10.20 5.08 -14.29
CA GLY A 19 -9.73 6.11 -15.21
C GLY A 19 -8.35 6.68 -14.90
N HIS A 20 -7.61 6.11 -13.96
CA HIS A 20 -6.23 6.52 -13.69
C HIS A 20 -5.26 5.93 -14.70
N THR A 21 -4.29 6.72 -15.15
CA THR A 21 -3.12 6.24 -15.91
C THR A 21 -2.16 5.55 -14.94
N ILE A 22 -1.76 4.33 -15.26
CA ILE A 22 -0.92 3.51 -14.38
C ILE A 22 0.50 3.37 -14.95
N VAL A 23 1.49 3.79 -14.18
CA VAL A 23 2.89 3.52 -14.48
C VAL A 23 3.46 2.59 -13.40
N TYR A 24 3.87 1.39 -13.80
CA TYR A 24 4.51 0.41 -12.94
C TYR A 24 6.03 0.65 -12.90
N GLY A 25 6.55 0.99 -11.72
CA GLY A 25 7.98 1.01 -11.43
C GLY A 25 8.47 -0.40 -11.09
N SER A 26 9.24 -1.01 -11.99
CA SER A 26 9.80 -2.35 -11.86
C SER A 26 11.31 -2.34 -11.98
N ARG A 27 12.00 -3.21 -11.24
CA ARG A 27 13.44 -3.43 -11.41
C ARG A 27 13.78 -4.05 -12.77
N ASN A 28 12.84 -4.76 -13.38
CA ASN A 28 12.97 -5.35 -14.70
C ASN A 28 11.70 -5.06 -15.51
N PRO A 29 11.53 -3.84 -16.02
CA PRO A 29 10.28 -3.42 -16.67
C PRO A 29 9.99 -4.21 -17.94
N THR A 30 11.01 -4.76 -18.61
CA THR A 30 10.87 -5.57 -19.82
C THR A 30 10.68 -7.07 -19.54
N SER A 31 10.59 -7.48 -18.27
CA SER A 31 10.33 -8.89 -17.95
C SER A 31 8.95 -9.32 -18.47
N GLU A 32 8.83 -10.59 -18.86
CA GLU A 32 7.56 -11.17 -19.33
C GLU A 32 6.43 -10.94 -18.31
N SER A 33 6.70 -11.17 -17.03
CA SER A 33 5.73 -10.94 -15.95
C SER A 33 5.27 -9.49 -15.82
N THR A 34 6.18 -8.52 -15.98
CA THR A 34 5.83 -7.09 -15.89
C THR A 34 5.02 -6.67 -17.11
N GLN A 35 5.41 -7.12 -18.31
CA GLN A 35 4.69 -6.83 -19.54
C GLN A 35 3.30 -7.49 -19.56
N ALA A 36 3.16 -8.70 -19.03
CA ALA A 36 1.86 -9.35 -18.84
C ALA A 36 0.96 -8.56 -17.88
N LEU A 37 1.51 -8.03 -16.78
CA LEU A 37 0.77 -7.16 -15.87
C LEU A 37 0.29 -5.87 -16.56
N VAL A 38 1.16 -5.22 -17.34
CA VAL A 38 0.78 -4.04 -18.13
C VAL A 38 -0.34 -4.37 -19.10
N ALA A 39 -0.23 -5.48 -19.84
CA ALA A 39 -1.26 -5.92 -20.79
C ALA A 39 -2.60 -6.29 -20.12
N ALA A 40 -2.55 -6.80 -18.89
CA ALA A 40 -3.73 -7.12 -18.09
C ALA A 40 -4.37 -5.90 -17.40
N THR A 41 -3.70 -4.75 -17.39
CA THR A 41 -4.19 -3.52 -16.78
C THR A 41 -4.97 -2.73 -17.81
N THR A 42 -6.22 -2.38 -17.49
CA THR A 42 -7.10 -1.68 -18.44
C THR A 42 -6.66 -0.23 -18.68
N GLY A 43 -7.09 0.38 -19.77
CA GLY A 43 -6.77 1.79 -20.06
C GLY A 43 -5.29 2.03 -20.38
N ASN A 44 -4.74 3.13 -19.88
CA ASN A 44 -3.36 3.54 -20.15
C ASN A 44 -2.43 3.00 -19.07
N ALA A 45 -1.77 1.89 -19.36
CA ALA A 45 -0.76 1.30 -18.48
C ALA A 45 0.61 1.20 -19.17
N SER A 46 1.68 1.41 -18.41
CA SER A 46 3.06 1.21 -18.87
C SER A 46 3.97 0.76 -17.72
N ALA A 47 5.19 0.32 -18.05
CA ALA A 47 6.20 -0.03 -17.05
C ALA A 47 7.55 0.60 -17.39
N THR A 48 8.24 1.07 -16.37
CA THR A 48 9.60 1.64 -16.45
C THR A 48 10.34 1.39 -15.12
N THR A 49 11.53 1.95 -14.94
CA THR A 49 12.26 1.89 -13.67
C THR A 49 11.51 2.67 -12.57
N PRO A 50 11.69 2.35 -11.28
CA PRO A 50 11.02 3.08 -10.19
C PRO A 50 11.26 4.59 -10.21
N ALA A 51 12.48 5.05 -10.48
CA ALA A 51 12.81 6.47 -10.53
C ALA A 51 12.13 7.19 -11.71
N GLU A 52 12.10 6.58 -12.89
CA GLU A 52 11.39 7.16 -14.04
C GLU A 52 9.87 7.17 -13.85
N ALA A 53 9.33 6.17 -13.15
CA ALA A 53 7.90 6.04 -12.92
C ALA A 53 7.30 7.17 -12.08
N VAL A 54 8.11 7.85 -11.24
CA VAL A 54 7.61 8.91 -10.35
C VAL A 54 7.66 10.31 -10.97
N VAL A 55 8.43 10.52 -12.05
CA VAL A 55 8.66 11.86 -12.62
C VAL A 55 7.34 12.56 -12.97
N GLY A 56 6.47 11.88 -13.72
CA GLY A 56 5.15 12.38 -14.12
C GLY A 56 3.99 11.97 -13.21
N ALA A 57 4.26 11.38 -12.03
CA ALA A 57 3.21 10.88 -11.15
C ALA A 57 2.69 11.97 -10.20
N ASP A 58 1.37 12.06 -10.05
CA ASP A 58 0.71 12.82 -8.99
C ASP A 58 0.70 12.05 -7.66
N VAL A 59 0.55 10.72 -7.77
CA VAL A 59 0.44 9.78 -6.64
C VAL A 59 1.37 8.59 -6.84
N VAL A 60 2.11 8.25 -5.79
CA VAL A 60 3.08 7.16 -5.76
C VAL A 60 2.70 6.17 -4.67
N VAL A 61 2.41 4.92 -5.04
CA VAL A 61 2.22 3.83 -4.06
C VAL A 61 3.54 3.07 -3.92
N VAL A 62 4.09 3.00 -2.71
CA VAL A 62 5.32 2.28 -2.38
C VAL A 62 5.00 0.83 -2.00
N ALA A 63 4.63 0.03 -2.99
CA ALA A 63 4.19 -1.36 -2.84
C ALA A 63 5.37 -2.36 -2.92
N VAL A 64 6.39 -2.15 -2.08
CA VAL A 64 7.59 -2.99 -2.00
C VAL A 64 7.69 -3.68 -0.63
N PRO A 65 8.51 -4.75 -0.49
CA PRO A 65 8.75 -5.34 0.82
C PRO A 65 9.28 -4.29 1.81
N TRP A 66 8.76 -4.30 3.04
CA TRP A 66 9.10 -3.31 4.07
C TRP A 66 10.61 -3.17 4.32
N ALA A 67 11.34 -4.29 4.31
CA ALA A 67 12.79 -4.31 4.56
C ALA A 67 13.61 -3.48 3.56
N VAL A 68 13.08 -3.24 2.36
CA VAL A 68 13.76 -2.43 1.32
C VAL A 68 13.06 -1.09 1.09
N GLY A 69 12.01 -0.77 1.84
CA GLY A 69 11.20 0.42 1.62
C GLY A 69 11.99 1.73 1.71
N GLU A 70 12.86 1.85 2.71
CA GLU A 70 13.68 3.06 2.93
C GLU A 70 14.65 3.27 1.76
N GLU A 71 15.36 2.22 1.35
CA GLU A 71 16.27 2.24 0.19
C GLU A 71 15.53 2.61 -1.09
N VAL A 72 14.36 2.00 -1.32
CA VAL A 72 13.55 2.29 -2.51
C VAL A 72 13.12 3.75 -2.51
N VAL A 73 12.55 4.28 -1.42
CA VAL A 73 12.11 5.68 -1.34
C VAL A 73 13.28 6.64 -1.57
N ALA A 74 14.45 6.37 -1.01
CA ALA A 74 15.65 7.16 -1.25
C ALA A 74 16.10 7.14 -2.73
N GLY A 75 15.87 6.03 -3.42
CA GLY A 75 16.19 5.86 -4.85
C GLY A 75 15.14 6.37 -5.84
N LEU A 76 13.97 6.84 -5.38
CA LEU A 76 12.91 7.33 -6.29
C LEU A 76 13.21 8.72 -6.88
N GLY A 77 14.12 9.49 -6.29
CA GLY A 77 14.41 10.86 -6.72
C GLY A 77 13.45 11.88 -6.09
N ASP A 78 13.04 12.89 -6.86
CA ASP A 78 12.21 13.99 -6.33
C ASP A 78 10.73 13.61 -6.19
N LEU A 79 10.25 13.62 -4.95
CA LEU A 79 8.86 13.38 -4.59
C LEU A 79 8.15 14.64 -4.10
N SER A 80 8.76 15.82 -4.25
CA SER A 80 8.22 17.09 -3.77
C SER A 80 6.82 17.36 -4.33
N GLY A 81 5.87 17.66 -3.44
CA GLY A 81 4.49 17.94 -3.81
C GLY A 81 3.67 16.72 -4.28
N LYS A 82 4.24 15.51 -4.29
CA LYS A 82 3.53 14.29 -4.63
C LYS A 82 2.87 13.66 -3.40
N ILE A 83 1.76 12.95 -3.62
CA ILE A 83 1.18 12.09 -2.59
C ILE A 83 1.89 10.73 -2.63
N VAL A 84 2.35 10.25 -1.48
CA VAL A 84 3.03 8.96 -1.35
C VAL A 84 2.26 8.06 -0.39
N ILE A 85 1.82 6.91 -0.88
CA ILE A 85 1.02 5.94 -0.12
C ILE A 85 1.90 4.77 0.29
N ASP A 86 1.91 4.49 1.58
CA ASP A 86 2.66 3.40 2.22
C ASP A 86 1.71 2.28 2.69
N PRO A 87 1.58 1.19 1.92
CA PRO A 87 0.87 -0.02 2.33
C PRO A 87 1.79 -1.06 2.98
N THR A 88 3.05 -0.74 3.26
CA THR A 88 4.03 -1.73 3.74
C THR A 88 3.77 -2.14 5.19
N ASN A 89 4.27 -3.30 5.58
CA ASN A 89 4.26 -3.72 6.98
C ASN A 89 5.56 -4.40 7.35
N PRO A 90 6.04 -4.21 8.59
CA PRO A 90 7.15 -4.99 9.07
C PRO A 90 6.77 -6.48 9.06
N ARG A 91 7.57 -7.27 8.36
CA ARG A 91 7.43 -8.72 8.28
C ARG A 91 8.79 -9.32 8.61
N ASP A 92 9.05 -9.51 9.89
CA ASP A 92 10.10 -10.41 10.34
C ASP A 92 9.42 -11.63 10.97
N ILE A 93 9.31 -12.69 10.18
CA ILE A 93 8.60 -13.92 10.56
C ILE A 93 9.68 -14.94 10.88
N ASN A 94 9.70 -15.43 12.11
CA ASN A 94 10.48 -16.58 12.52
C ASN A 94 9.55 -17.73 12.93
N GLU A 95 10.12 -18.88 13.31
CA GLU A 95 9.36 -20.07 13.73
C GLU A 95 8.43 -19.81 14.94
N ALA A 96 8.63 -18.73 15.70
CA ALA A 96 7.82 -18.36 16.86
C ALA A 96 6.70 -17.34 16.56
N GLY A 97 6.56 -16.88 15.30
CA GLY A 97 5.58 -15.88 14.92
C GLY A 97 6.20 -14.62 14.31
N LEU A 98 5.43 -13.54 14.27
CA LEU A 98 5.96 -12.24 13.86
C LEU A 98 6.79 -11.66 15.02
N SER A 99 8.11 -11.70 14.89
CA SER A 99 9.06 -11.30 15.94
C SER A 99 9.50 -9.85 15.79
N VAL A 100 8.63 -8.99 15.27
CA VAL A 100 8.94 -7.56 15.12
C VAL A 100 8.63 -6.88 16.46
N PRO A 101 9.64 -6.45 17.24
CA PRO A 101 9.38 -5.59 18.39
C PRO A 101 8.69 -4.32 17.89
N PRO A 102 7.72 -3.75 18.64
CA PRO A 102 7.10 -2.50 18.25
C PRO A 102 8.19 -1.44 18.05
N SER A 103 8.41 -1.06 16.78
CA SER A 103 9.34 -0.01 16.45
C SER A 103 8.82 1.29 17.05
N LEU A 104 9.71 2.07 17.65
CA LEU A 104 9.38 3.44 18.08
C LEU A 104 9.14 4.38 16.88
N GLU A 105 9.23 3.87 15.66
CA GLU A 105 9.04 4.62 14.41
C GLU A 105 8.51 3.71 13.29
N SER A 106 7.41 4.13 12.65
CA SER A 106 6.82 3.44 11.50
C SER A 106 7.66 3.58 10.22
N SER A 107 7.42 2.76 9.20
CA SER A 107 8.05 2.96 7.89
C SER A 107 7.68 4.32 7.28
N THR A 108 6.44 4.77 7.43
CA THR A 108 6.00 6.05 6.87
C THR A 108 6.73 7.23 7.47
N GLU A 109 7.00 7.20 8.79
CA GLU A 109 7.81 8.23 9.45
C GLU A 109 9.23 8.26 8.90
N LYS A 110 9.83 7.09 8.66
CA LYS A 110 11.16 7.01 8.05
C LYS A 110 11.16 7.51 6.61
N PHE A 111 10.15 7.15 5.82
CA PHE A 111 10.00 7.65 4.45
C PHE A 111 9.84 9.17 4.42
N LYS A 112 9.08 9.73 5.36
CA LYS A 112 8.92 11.19 5.51
C LYS A 112 10.25 11.88 5.83
N LYS A 113 11.14 11.28 6.61
CA LYS A 113 12.49 11.84 6.83
C LYS A 113 13.34 11.85 5.55
N ILE A 114 13.18 10.84 4.70
CA ILE A 114 13.92 10.71 3.44
C ILE A 114 13.39 11.70 2.40
N ALA A 115 12.07 11.85 2.28
CA ALA A 115 11.41 12.73 1.32
C ALA A 115 10.48 13.75 2.02
N PRO A 116 11.02 14.73 2.77
CA PRO A 116 10.23 15.60 3.64
C PRO A 116 9.19 16.47 2.91
N ASN A 117 9.42 16.75 1.62
CA ASN A 117 8.56 17.59 0.80
C ASN A 117 7.43 16.81 0.10
N ALA A 118 7.38 15.48 0.25
CA ALA A 118 6.26 14.67 -0.20
C ALA A 118 5.16 14.63 0.88
N MET A 119 3.92 14.35 0.48
CA MET A 119 2.78 14.20 1.38
C MET A 119 2.47 12.72 1.57
N PHE A 120 2.71 12.18 2.75
CA PHE A 120 2.63 10.75 3.00
C PHE A 120 1.29 10.35 3.62
N ALA A 121 0.80 9.16 3.26
CA ALA A 121 -0.27 8.47 3.97
C ALA A 121 0.00 6.97 4.09
N LYS A 122 -0.27 6.39 5.25
CA LYS A 122 -0.33 4.95 5.48
C LYS A 122 -1.78 4.50 5.37
N THR A 123 -2.02 3.54 4.48
CA THR A 123 -3.34 2.92 4.31
C THR A 123 -3.18 1.57 3.62
N LEU A 124 -4.26 0.79 3.52
CA LEU A 124 -4.33 -0.51 2.83
C LEU A 124 -3.39 -1.60 3.39
N ASN A 125 -2.55 -1.29 4.36
CA ASN A 125 -1.56 -2.21 4.94
C ASN A 125 -2.21 -3.45 5.61
N HIS A 126 -3.45 -3.33 6.07
CA HIS A 126 -4.21 -4.42 6.70
C HIS A 126 -5.18 -5.11 5.73
N ILE A 127 -5.16 -4.74 4.45
CA ILE A 127 -6.07 -5.27 3.43
C ILE A 127 -5.31 -6.31 2.58
N PRO A 128 -5.83 -7.54 2.44
CA PRO A 128 -5.29 -8.50 1.48
C PRO A 128 -5.37 -7.97 0.04
N ALA A 129 -4.34 -8.25 -0.77
CA ALA A 129 -4.25 -7.72 -2.14
C ALA A 129 -5.44 -8.14 -3.03
N GLU A 130 -5.99 -9.35 -2.84
CA GLU A 130 -7.18 -9.82 -3.55
C GLU A 130 -8.38 -8.87 -3.42
N TYR A 131 -8.56 -8.29 -2.23
CA TYR A 131 -9.62 -7.33 -1.96
C TYR A 131 -9.26 -5.90 -2.38
N MET A 132 -7.98 -5.62 -2.65
CA MET A 132 -7.62 -4.36 -3.31
C MET A 132 -7.95 -4.40 -4.80
N GLU A 133 -7.81 -5.57 -5.45
CA GLU A 133 -8.17 -5.74 -6.87
C GLU A 133 -9.69 -5.75 -7.05
N HIS A 134 -10.40 -6.54 -6.24
CA HIS A 134 -11.84 -6.79 -6.32
C HIS A 134 -12.61 -6.19 -5.14
N SER A 135 -12.37 -4.91 -4.84
CA SER A 135 -12.89 -4.24 -3.65
C SER A 135 -14.43 -4.22 -3.58
N GLU A 136 -15.11 -4.26 -4.72
CA GLU A 136 -16.56 -4.37 -4.85
C GLU A 136 -17.16 -5.68 -4.31
N THR A 137 -16.36 -6.74 -4.20
CA THR A 137 -16.85 -8.08 -3.80
C THR A 137 -17.09 -8.24 -2.30
N LEU A 138 -16.58 -7.31 -1.48
CA LEU A 138 -16.65 -7.39 -0.02
C LEU A 138 -18.06 -7.16 0.55
N GLY A 139 -19.01 -6.64 -0.25
CA GLY A 139 -20.44 -6.62 0.06
C GLY A 139 -20.87 -5.88 1.34
N LEU A 140 -19.95 -5.17 2.02
CA LEU A 140 -20.15 -4.53 3.33
C LEU A 140 -19.32 -3.24 3.46
N ASN A 141 -19.69 -2.40 4.44
CA ASN A 141 -18.98 -1.19 4.88
C ASN A 141 -17.60 -1.54 5.44
N TYR A 142 -16.69 -1.84 4.54
CA TYR A 142 -15.39 -2.35 4.89
C TYR A 142 -14.47 -1.18 5.28
N HIS A 143 -14.14 -1.08 6.57
CA HIS A 143 -13.34 0.03 7.08
C HIS A 143 -11.86 -0.11 6.73
N VAL A 144 -11.27 0.95 6.16
CA VAL A 144 -9.84 1.01 5.87
C VAL A 144 -9.23 2.18 6.64
N SER A 145 -8.29 1.89 7.54
CA SER A 145 -7.59 2.93 8.29
C SER A 145 -6.69 3.80 7.38
N VAL A 146 -6.63 5.10 7.70
CA VAL A 146 -5.78 6.10 7.02
C VAL A 146 -5.11 6.98 8.07
N ALA A 147 -3.79 7.18 7.98
CA ALA A 147 -3.08 8.20 8.75
C ALA A 147 -2.00 8.86 7.89
N GLY A 148 -1.72 10.15 8.10
CA GLY A 148 -0.75 10.86 7.26
C GLY A 148 -0.83 12.38 7.26
N ASP A 149 -0.24 13.00 6.24
CA ASP A 149 -0.39 14.42 5.95
C ASP A 149 -1.81 14.73 5.45
N GLU A 150 -2.36 15.90 5.80
CA GLU A 150 -3.77 16.27 5.53
C GLU A 150 -4.17 16.17 4.05
N ALA A 151 -3.31 16.65 3.15
CA ALA A 151 -3.55 16.58 1.71
C ALA A 151 -3.54 15.13 1.18
N ALA A 152 -2.64 14.29 1.71
CA ALA A 152 -2.59 12.87 1.36
C ALA A 152 -3.81 12.12 1.90
N ILE A 153 -4.23 12.41 3.14
CA ILE A 153 -5.47 11.87 3.72
C ILE A 153 -6.67 12.22 2.84
N THR A 154 -6.82 13.48 2.46
CA THR A 154 -7.94 13.95 1.62
C THR A 154 -8.04 13.14 0.34
N TRP A 155 -6.94 13.01 -0.41
CA TRP A 155 -6.93 12.24 -1.64
C TRP A 155 -7.17 10.74 -1.41
N VAL A 156 -6.50 10.16 -0.41
CA VAL A 156 -6.62 8.73 -0.07
C VAL A 156 -8.05 8.37 0.33
N THR A 157 -8.72 9.21 1.11
CA THR A 157 -10.12 8.96 1.48
C THR A 157 -11.04 8.98 0.26
N ALA A 158 -10.82 9.88 -0.71
CA ALA A 158 -11.61 9.90 -1.95
C ALA A 158 -11.43 8.61 -2.76
N ILE A 159 -10.19 8.19 -3.03
CA ILE A 159 -9.97 6.95 -3.82
C ILE A 159 -10.46 5.70 -3.09
N LEU A 160 -10.37 5.65 -1.76
CA LEU A 160 -10.91 4.52 -0.98
C LEU A 160 -12.43 4.44 -1.09
N ASN A 161 -13.14 5.58 -1.07
CA ASN A 161 -14.58 5.61 -1.33
C ASN A 161 -14.91 5.14 -2.75
N ASP A 162 -14.14 5.54 -3.76
CA ASP A 162 -14.31 5.07 -5.15
C ASP A 162 -14.00 3.57 -5.29
N MET A 163 -13.15 3.03 -4.41
CA MET A 163 -12.92 1.59 -4.28
C MET A 163 -14.08 0.86 -3.58
N GLY A 164 -15.02 1.58 -2.95
CA GLY A 164 -16.11 0.99 -2.16
C GLY A 164 -15.73 0.69 -0.71
N PHE A 165 -14.57 1.16 -0.25
CA PHE A 165 -14.16 1.09 1.15
C PHE A 165 -14.74 2.26 1.96
N VAL A 166 -14.78 2.08 3.28
CA VAL A 166 -15.13 3.12 4.24
C VAL A 166 -13.85 3.63 4.91
N PRO A 167 -13.24 4.74 4.45
CA PRO A 167 -12.03 5.25 5.05
C PRO A 167 -12.26 5.69 6.49
N ALA A 168 -11.35 5.32 7.38
CA ALA A 168 -11.34 5.72 8.79
C ALA A 168 -10.03 6.43 9.13
N VAL A 169 -10.08 7.74 9.33
CA VAL A 169 -8.89 8.53 9.65
C VAL A 169 -8.47 8.29 11.09
N VAL A 170 -7.24 7.81 11.29
CA VAL A 170 -6.66 7.46 12.59
C VAL A 170 -5.83 8.60 13.17
N GLY A 171 -5.23 9.45 12.32
CA GLY A 171 -4.46 10.61 12.76
C GLY A 171 -3.42 11.07 11.74
N GLY A 172 -2.38 11.72 12.24
CA GLY A 172 -1.28 12.24 11.43
C GLY A 172 -0.18 11.21 11.16
N ILE A 173 0.98 11.69 10.71
CA ILE A 173 2.16 10.85 10.42
C ILE A 173 2.61 10.02 11.64
N ARG A 174 2.38 10.47 12.87
CA ARG A 174 2.77 9.72 14.07
C ARG A 174 1.87 8.51 14.32
N GLU A 175 0.59 8.60 13.94
CA GLU A 175 -0.41 7.56 14.17
C GLU A 175 -0.33 6.40 13.18
N THR A 176 0.50 6.51 12.13
CA THR A 176 0.83 5.37 11.24
C THR A 176 1.43 4.18 12.01
N ARG A 177 2.08 4.44 13.16
CA ARG A 177 2.54 3.42 14.11
C ARG A 177 1.42 2.52 14.61
N LEU A 178 0.23 3.09 14.83
CA LEU A 178 -0.95 2.34 15.29
C LEU A 178 -1.41 1.35 14.21
N GLN A 179 -1.30 1.73 12.93
CA GLN A 179 -1.67 0.86 11.81
C GLN A 179 -0.69 -0.30 11.63
N GLU A 180 0.61 -0.07 11.82
CA GLU A 180 1.60 -1.16 11.82
C GLU A 180 1.44 -2.09 13.03
N ALA A 181 1.23 -1.53 14.22
CA ALA A 181 0.97 -2.32 15.43
C ALA A 181 -0.29 -3.18 15.29
N PHE A 182 -1.36 -2.61 14.73
CA PHE A 182 -2.60 -3.32 14.42
C PHE A 182 -2.36 -4.48 13.45
N TYR A 183 -1.64 -4.24 12.35
CA TYR A 183 -1.25 -5.30 11.42
C TYR A 183 -0.41 -6.39 12.12
N SER A 184 0.58 -6.00 12.92
CA SER A 184 1.46 -6.97 13.60
C SER A 184 0.67 -7.86 14.56
N ALA A 185 -0.24 -7.28 15.36
CA ALA A 185 -1.08 -8.04 16.27
C ALA A 185 -1.97 -9.05 15.53
N THR A 186 -2.68 -8.58 14.49
CA THR A 186 -3.61 -9.41 13.71
C THR A 186 -2.91 -10.48 12.90
N ASN A 187 -1.76 -10.18 12.28
CA ASN A 187 -1.00 -11.20 11.58
C ASN A 187 -0.38 -12.22 12.53
N ASN A 188 0.03 -11.84 13.75
CA ASN A 188 0.56 -12.80 14.71
C ASN A 188 -0.50 -13.80 15.17
N MET A 189 -1.73 -13.34 15.43
CA MET A 189 -2.88 -14.24 15.71
C MET A 189 -3.07 -15.28 14.58
N ARG A 190 -2.90 -14.86 13.32
CA ARG A 190 -3.01 -15.75 12.14
C ARG A 190 -1.89 -16.79 12.12
N VAL A 191 -0.65 -16.37 12.37
CA VAL A 191 0.51 -17.28 12.39
C VAL A 191 0.37 -18.33 13.50
N LEU A 192 -0.22 -17.96 14.63
CA LEU A 192 -0.51 -18.86 15.74
C LEU A 192 -1.74 -19.76 15.51
N GLY A 193 -2.40 -19.63 14.36
CA GLY A 193 -3.51 -20.52 13.98
C GLY A 193 -4.84 -20.19 14.66
N ASP A 194 -5.04 -18.95 15.13
CA ASP A 194 -6.34 -18.55 15.69
C ASP A 194 -7.44 -18.63 14.60
N PRO A 195 -8.46 -19.49 14.77
CA PRO A 195 -9.50 -19.72 13.76
C PRO A 195 -10.47 -18.53 13.64
N HIS A 196 -10.42 -17.61 14.61
CA HIS A 196 -11.13 -16.34 14.65
C HIS A 196 -10.18 -15.17 14.38
N THR A 197 -9.02 -15.41 13.76
CA THR A 197 -8.50 -14.38 12.85
C THR A 197 -9.48 -14.23 11.71
N VAL A 198 -10.58 -13.53 12.02
CA VAL A 198 -11.14 -12.52 11.15
C VAL A 198 -9.89 -11.84 10.61
N GLN A 199 -9.52 -12.12 9.34
CA GLN A 199 -8.88 -11.03 8.64
C GLN A 199 -9.90 -9.93 8.88
N PHE A 200 -9.54 -8.87 9.59
CA PHE A 200 -10.21 -7.61 9.37
C PHE A 200 -10.06 -7.47 7.86
N GLY A 201 -11.03 -7.94 7.05
CA GLY A 201 -10.70 -8.51 5.72
C GLY A 201 -11.73 -9.45 5.11
N THR A 202 -11.91 -10.63 5.69
CA THR A 202 -12.73 -11.67 5.08
C THR A 202 -14.16 -11.52 5.60
N PRO A 203 -15.16 -11.35 4.73
CA PRO A 203 -16.52 -11.63 5.15
C PRO A 203 -16.58 -13.09 5.63
N PRO A 204 -17.34 -13.41 6.70
CA PRO A 204 -17.55 -14.79 7.09
C PRO A 204 -18.11 -15.56 5.89
N VAL A 205 -17.50 -16.71 5.59
CA VAL A 205 -18.04 -17.65 4.61
C VAL A 205 -19.44 -18.03 5.10
N ARG A 206 -20.46 -17.70 4.31
CA ARG A 206 -21.82 -18.19 4.54
C ARG A 206 -21.97 -19.63 4.09
#